data_AF-A0A2P7V1T9-F1
#
_entry.id   AF-A0A2P7V1T9-F1
#
_cell.length_a   1.000
_cell.length_b   1.000
_cell.length_c   1.000
_cell.angle_alpha   90.00
_cell.angle_beta   90.00
_cell.angle_gamma   90.00
#
_symmetry.space_group_name_H-M   'P 1'
#
loop_
_entity.id
_entity.type
_entity.pdbx_description
1 polymer ?
#
loop_
_entity_poly.entity_id
_entity_poly.type
_entity_poly.pdbx_seq_one_letter_code
_entity_poly.pdbx_strand_id
1 'polypeptide(L)'
;MKKRIKVTIADFAPLAENLNNREELALYEAANGNTYDAEIEHDGYAIVDVTDEDYIELAPGEYQLMIEEWTNAGQMGEWTLQTMSDPADDKALLYRTVDKAGTEIQAPQSLPKQVVELVANTWFGKKAKKIEE
;
A
#
# COMPACT_ATOMS: atom_id res chain seq x y z
N MET A 1 -11.88 -9.00 0.54
CA MET A 1 -12.08 -7.81 1.42
C MET A 1 -11.36 -6.66 0.76
N LYS A 2 -12.07 -5.58 0.45
CA LYS A 2 -11.44 -4.45 -0.25
C LYS A 2 -10.38 -3.76 0.63
N LYS A 3 -9.32 -3.29 -0.01
CA LYS A 3 -8.20 -2.55 0.57
C LYS A 3 -8.11 -1.20 -0.12
N ARG A 4 -7.85 -0.14 0.66
CA ARG A 4 -7.56 1.17 0.09
C ARG A 4 -6.17 1.14 -0.55
N ILE A 5 -6.07 1.52 -1.81
CA ILE A 5 -4.82 1.64 -2.55
C ILE A 5 -4.73 3.00 -3.24
N LYS A 6 -3.52 3.38 -3.64
CA LYS A 6 -3.27 4.45 -4.60
C LYS A 6 -2.63 3.84 -5.84
N VAL A 7 -3.11 4.21 -7.02
CA VAL A 7 -2.49 3.81 -8.28
C VAL A 7 -1.21 4.61 -8.49
N THR A 8 -0.10 3.93 -8.75
CA THR A 8 1.25 4.53 -8.82
C THR A 8 2.07 3.92 -9.95
N ILE A 9 1.47 3.79 -11.13
CA ILE A 9 2.13 3.26 -12.33
C ILE A 9 3.25 4.22 -12.73
N ALA A 10 4.48 3.70 -12.80
CA ALA A 10 5.68 4.48 -13.13
C ALA A 10 5.99 4.47 -14.64
N ASP A 11 5.66 3.36 -15.31
CA ASP A 11 5.87 3.18 -16.74
C ASP A 11 4.66 2.44 -17.34
N PHE A 12 4.02 3.07 -18.32
CA PHE A 12 2.86 2.52 -19.00
C PHE A 12 3.23 1.70 -20.23
N ALA A 13 4.49 1.67 -20.65
CA ALA A 13 4.91 0.93 -21.84
C ALA A 13 4.58 -0.58 -21.75
N PRO A 14 4.82 -1.27 -20.61
CA PRO A 14 4.45 -2.69 -20.48
C PRO A 14 2.93 -2.91 -20.60
N LEU A 15 2.12 -2.01 -20.04
CA LEU A 15 0.66 -2.09 -20.16
C LEU A 15 0.23 -1.91 -21.63
N ALA A 16 0.73 -0.86 -22.29
CA ALA A 16 0.38 -0.55 -23.67
C ALA A 16 0.74 -1.67 -24.68
N GLU A 17 1.77 -2.46 -24.41
CA GLU A 17 2.19 -3.59 -25.23
C GLU A 17 1.31 -4.84 -25.05
N ASN A 18 0.70 -5.01 -23.88
CA ASN A 18 -0.05 -6.21 -23.51
C ASN A 18 -1.58 -6.02 -23.51
N LEU A 19 -2.07 -4.78 -23.57
CA LEU A 19 -3.51 -4.50 -23.66
C LEU A 19 -4.09 -4.96 -25.01
N ASN A 20 -5.24 -5.63 -24.95
CA ASN A 20 -5.98 -6.05 -26.13
C ASN A 20 -6.63 -4.85 -26.85
N ASN A 21 -7.04 -3.83 -26.10
CA ASN A 21 -7.56 -2.57 -26.61
C ASN A 21 -6.71 -1.41 -26.09
N ARG A 22 -6.12 -0.61 -27.01
CA ARG A 22 -5.30 0.55 -26.64
C ARG A 22 -6.09 1.67 -25.97
N GLU A 23 -7.40 1.74 -26.18
CA GLU A 23 -8.25 2.73 -25.54
C GLU A 23 -8.37 2.50 -24.02
N GLU A 24 -8.17 1.26 -23.55
CA GLU A 24 -8.15 0.93 -22.12
C GLU A 24 -6.99 1.60 -21.39
N LEU A 25 -5.90 1.96 -22.09
CA LEU A 25 -4.77 2.66 -21.49
C LEU A 25 -5.19 3.98 -20.82
N ALA A 26 -6.19 4.67 -21.41
CA ALA A 26 -6.71 5.91 -20.85
C ALA A 26 -7.34 5.72 -19.46
N LEU A 27 -7.88 4.53 -19.15
CA LEU A 27 -8.40 4.20 -17.83
C LEU A 27 -7.27 4.15 -16.79
N TYR A 28 -6.16 3.50 -17.12
CA TYR A 28 -4.98 3.42 -16.26
C TYR A 28 -4.35 4.80 -16.05
N GLU A 29 -4.21 5.59 -17.11
CA GLU A 29 -3.67 6.95 -17.03
C GLU A 29 -4.55 7.86 -16.17
N ALA A 30 -5.88 7.77 -16.32
CA ALA A 30 -6.82 8.55 -15.53
C ALA A 30 -6.87 8.10 -14.06
N ALA A 31 -6.68 6.81 -13.79
CA ALA A 31 -6.65 6.28 -12.44
C ALA A 31 -5.34 6.61 -11.70
N ASN A 32 -4.24 6.80 -12.43
CA ASN A 32 -2.92 7.00 -11.83
C ASN A 32 -2.87 8.23 -10.91
N GLY A 33 -2.33 8.06 -9.70
CA GLY A 33 -2.27 9.08 -8.67
C GLY A 33 -3.53 9.19 -7.80
N ASN A 34 -4.63 8.51 -8.14
CA ASN A 34 -5.87 8.50 -7.36
C ASN A 34 -5.95 7.28 -6.42
N THR A 35 -6.79 7.39 -5.40
CA THR A 35 -7.02 6.34 -4.40
C THR A 35 -8.34 5.61 -4.63
N TYR A 36 -8.32 4.28 -4.51
CA TYR A 36 -9.48 3.42 -4.75
C TYR A 36 -9.57 2.29 -3.72
N ASP A 37 -10.78 1.75 -3.54
CA ASP A 37 -10.99 0.50 -2.86
C ASP A 37 -10.81 -0.67 -3.85
N ALA A 38 -9.76 -1.47 -3.65
CA ALA A 38 -9.38 -2.56 -4.52
C ALA A 38 -9.58 -3.93 -3.89
N GLU A 39 -9.91 -4.94 -4.69
CA GLU A 39 -9.79 -6.33 -4.29
C GLU A 39 -8.37 -6.83 -4.61
N ILE A 40 -7.67 -7.40 -3.62
CA ILE A 40 -6.29 -7.87 -3.78
C ILE A 40 -6.31 -9.39 -3.88
N GLU A 41 -5.90 -9.89 -5.05
CA GLU A 41 -5.84 -11.30 -5.38
C GLU A 41 -4.67 -12.01 -4.67
N HIS A 42 -4.68 -13.34 -4.68
CA HIS A 42 -3.70 -14.16 -3.95
C HIS A 42 -2.26 -13.99 -4.44
N ASP A 43 -2.08 -13.52 -5.68
CA ASP A 43 -0.82 -13.32 -6.37
C ASP A 43 -0.35 -11.85 -6.29
N GLY A 44 -1.14 -11.01 -5.61
CA GLY A 44 -0.85 -9.61 -5.38
C GLY A 44 -1.34 -8.68 -6.48
N TYR A 45 -2.08 -9.14 -7.48
CA TYR A 45 -2.77 -8.25 -8.39
C TYR A 45 -3.93 -7.54 -7.66
N ALA A 46 -4.17 -6.27 -8.01
CA ALA A 46 -5.23 -5.45 -7.45
C ALA A 46 -6.26 -5.10 -8.51
N ILE A 47 -7.52 -5.46 -8.27
CA ILE A 47 -8.65 -5.13 -9.14
C ILE A 47 -9.35 -3.88 -8.60
N VAL A 48 -9.46 -2.87 -9.46
CA VAL A 48 -10.09 -1.58 -9.14
C VAL A 48 -11.24 -1.32 -10.10
N ASP A 49 -12.44 -1.19 -9.56
CA ASP A 49 -13.59 -0.64 -10.30
C ASP A 49 -13.36 0.88 -10.46
N VAL A 50 -13.06 1.34 -11.68
CA VAL A 50 -12.80 2.78 -11.97
C VAL A 50 -14.07 3.51 -12.39
N THR A 51 -15.04 2.79 -12.96
CA THR A 51 -16.41 3.23 -13.22
C THR A 51 -17.38 2.11 -12.86
N ASP A 52 -18.69 2.31 -13.08
CA ASP A 52 -19.69 1.24 -12.89
C ASP A 52 -19.58 0.12 -13.93
N GLU A 53 -18.92 0.38 -15.07
CA GLU A 53 -18.80 -0.55 -16.20
C GLU A 53 -17.35 -1.00 -16.46
N ASP A 54 -16.36 -0.25 -15.96
CA ASP A 54 -14.95 -0.45 -16.24
C ASP A 54 -14.15 -0.74 -14.96
N TYR A 55 -13.19 -1.66 -15.09
CA TYR A 55 -12.20 -1.95 -14.07
C TYR A 55 -10.79 -1.97 -14.67
N ILE A 56 -9.80 -1.78 -13.81
CA ILE A 56 -8.38 -1.96 -14.14
C ILE A 56 -7.77 -3.02 -13.22
N GLU A 57 -6.77 -3.73 -13.74
CA GLU A 57 -6.01 -4.73 -13.00
C GLU A 57 -4.57 -4.25 -12.87
N LEU A 58 -4.11 -4.10 -11.63
CA LEU A 58 -2.81 -3.51 -11.31
C LEU A 58 -1.88 -4.59 -10.79
N ALA A 59 -0.71 -4.72 -11.40
CA ALA A 59 0.32 -5.64 -10.97
C ALA A 59 0.93 -5.22 -9.62
N PRO A 60 1.57 -6.16 -8.89
CA PRO A 60 2.41 -5.81 -7.76
C PRO A 60 3.44 -4.74 -8.13
N GLY A 61 3.38 -3.58 -7.47
CA GLY A 61 4.25 -2.44 -7.74
C GLY A 61 3.62 -1.31 -8.54
N GLU A 62 2.47 -1.54 -9.18
CA GLU A 62 1.67 -0.50 -9.86
C GLU A 62 0.72 0.23 -8.92
N TYR A 63 0.72 -0.14 -7.65
CA TYR A 63 -0.06 0.50 -6.61
C TYR A 63 0.66 0.50 -5.26
N GLN A 64 0.19 1.35 -4.35
CA GLN A 64 0.59 1.35 -2.94
C GLN A 64 -0.63 1.11 -2.06
N LEU A 65 -0.53 0.22 -1.07
CA LEU A 65 -1.54 0.09 -0.02
C LEU A 65 -1.56 1.36 0.83
N MET A 66 -2.74 1.90 1.07
CA MET A 66 -2.92 3.15 1.80
C MET A 66 -3.65 2.94 3.13
N ILE A 67 -3.23 3.73 4.12
CA ILE A 67 -3.86 3.86 5.43
C ILE A 67 -4.09 5.36 5.60
N GLU A 68 -5.27 5.84 5.24
CA GLU A 68 -5.57 7.30 5.18
C GLU A 68 -5.74 7.92 6.57
N GLU A 69 -6.11 7.11 7.56
CA GLU A 69 -6.34 7.55 8.94
C GLU A 69 -5.36 6.89 9.91
N TRP A 70 -5.01 7.61 10.98
CA TRP A 70 -4.21 7.07 12.06
C TRP A 70 -4.82 5.78 12.63
N THR A 71 -4.12 4.68 12.43
CA THR A 71 -4.51 3.35 12.90
C THR A 71 -3.58 2.91 14.01
N ASN A 72 -4.12 2.26 15.04
CA ASN A 72 -3.32 1.72 16.13
C ASN A 72 -2.47 0.54 15.64
N ALA A 73 -1.14 0.69 15.67
CA ALA A 73 -0.18 -0.34 15.29
C ALA A 73 0.26 -1.20 16.49
N GLY A 74 0.11 -0.70 17.71
CA GLY A 74 0.45 -1.45 18.92
C GLY A 74 0.57 -0.58 20.17
N GLN A 75 0.98 -1.20 21.27
CA GLN A 75 1.27 -0.53 22.53
C GLN A 75 2.78 -0.55 22.81
N MET A 76 3.30 0.56 23.31
CA MET A 76 4.68 0.74 23.75
C MET A 76 4.68 1.27 25.19
N GLY A 77 4.68 0.37 26.17
CA GLY A 77 4.49 0.75 27.57
C GLY A 77 3.10 1.33 27.80
N GLU A 78 3.03 2.61 28.19
CA GLU A 78 1.76 3.32 28.41
C GLU A 78 1.26 4.09 27.17
N TRP A 79 2.05 4.13 26.09
CA TRP A 79 1.73 4.85 24.85
C TRP A 79 1.21 3.92 23.77
N THR A 80 0.37 4.47 22.91
CA THR A 80 -0.11 3.78 21.70
C THR A 80 0.72 4.22 20.50
N LEU A 81 1.32 3.26 19.79
CA LEU A 81 1.94 3.50 18.49
C LEU A 81 0.83 3.55 17.45
N GLN A 82 0.77 4.64 16.68
CA GLN A 82 -0.14 4.79 15.56
C GLN A 82 0.64 4.90 14.25
N THR A 83 0.03 4.44 13.16
CA THR A 83 0.58 4.56 11.81
C THR A 83 -0.48 4.97 10.79
N MET A 84 -0.05 5.68 9.77
CA MET A 84 -0.80 5.96 8.55
C MET A 84 0.16 6.04 7.36
N SER A 85 -0.36 6.07 6.14
CA SER A 85 0.46 6.39 4.96
C SER A 85 0.94 7.83 5.02
N ASP A 86 2.19 8.07 4.62
CA ASP A 86 2.72 9.43 4.58
C ASP A 86 2.04 10.23 3.44
N PRO A 87 1.34 11.34 3.74
CA PRO A 87 0.71 12.17 2.72
C PRO A 87 1.69 12.80 1.73
N ALA A 88 2.97 12.89 2.08
CA ALA A 88 4.02 13.43 1.22
C ALA A 88 4.78 12.34 0.43
N ASP A 89 4.65 11.07 0.80
CA ASP A 89 5.33 9.95 0.16
C ASP A 89 4.51 8.65 0.26
N ASP A 90 3.86 8.26 -0.84
CA ASP A 90 3.02 7.05 -0.89
C ASP A 90 3.80 5.75 -0.64
N LYS A 91 5.13 5.79 -0.70
CA LYS A 91 6.01 4.65 -0.41
C LYS A 91 6.46 4.62 1.04
N ALA A 92 6.00 5.54 1.88
CA ALA A 92 6.34 5.61 3.29
C ALA A 92 5.12 5.50 4.21
N LEU A 93 5.39 5.18 5.47
CA LEU A 93 4.44 5.18 6.57
C LEU A 93 4.91 6.19 7.61
N LEU A 94 3.99 7.06 8.05
CA LEU A 94 4.19 7.90 9.21
C LEU A 94 3.88 7.11 10.48
N TYR A 95 4.71 7.29 11.49
CA TYR A 95 4.55 6.71 12.82
C TYR A 95 4.59 7.80 13.88
N ARG A 96 3.67 7.74 14.83
CA ARG A 96 3.67 8.59 16.02
C ARG A 96 3.31 7.80 17.26
N THR A 97 3.65 8.32 18.42
CA THR A 97 3.20 7.78 19.71
C THR A 97 2.25 8.76 20.39
N VAL A 98 1.13 8.26 20.87
CA VAL A 98 0.14 9.04 21.61
C VAL A 98 -0.07 8.49 23.02
N ASP A 99 -0.42 9.35 23.98
CA ASP A 99 -0.86 8.92 25.31
C ASP A 99 -2.31 8.39 25.32
N LYS A 100 -2.83 8.08 26.51
CA LYS A 100 -4.21 7.58 26.69
C LYS A 100 -5.30 8.60 26.31
N ALA A 101 -4.97 9.89 26.29
CA ALA A 101 -5.88 10.96 25.87
C ALA A 101 -5.79 11.23 24.36
N GLY A 102 -4.87 10.57 23.64
CA GLY A 102 -4.61 10.81 22.22
C GLY A 102 -3.66 11.98 21.97
N THR A 103 -3.00 12.50 23.02
CA THR A 103 -2.01 13.57 22.88
C THR A 103 -0.74 13.02 22.27
N GLU A 104 -0.21 13.69 21.25
CA GLU A 104 1.06 13.32 20.63
C GLU A 104 2.23 13.54 21.61
N ILE A 105 3.00 12.48 21.84
CA ILE A 105 4.19 12.50 22.70
C ILE A 105 5.47 12.66 21.88
N GLN A 106 5.48 12.17 20.65
CA GLN A 106 6.59 12.28 19.72
C GLN A 106 6.09 12.67 18.34
N ALA A 107 6.83 13.58 17.69
CA ALA A 107 6.52 14.04 16.35
C ALA A 107 6.51 12.88 15.35
N PRO A 108 5.58 12.87 14.36
CA PRO A 108 5.52 11.82 13.36
C PRO A 108 6.85 11.61 12.63
N GLN A 109 7.26 10.36 12.49
CA GLN A 109 8.46 9.97 11.75
C GLN A 109 8.05 9.15 10.52
N SER A 110 8.58 9.53 9.36
CA SER A 110 8.33 8.82 8.11
C SER A 110 9.37 7.72 7.90
N LEU A 111 8.90 6.52 7.57
CA LEU A 111 9.74 5.37 7.27
C LEU A 111 9.29 4.71 5.96
N PRO A 112 10.20 4.39 5.03
CA PRO A 112 9.83 3.67 3.81
C PRO A 112 9.17 2.31 4.12
N LYS A 113 8.07 2.01 3.43
CA LYS A 113 7.31 0.74 3.57
C LYS A 113 8.20 -0.48 3.40
N GLN A 114 9.10 -0.44 2.42
CA GLN A 114 10.06 -1.51 2.15
C GLN A 114 11.01 -1.75 3.35
N VAL A 115 11.44 -0.69 4.04
CA VAL A 115 12.30 -0.83 5.22
C VAL A 115 11.51 -1.47 6.36
N VAL A 116 10.27 -1.02 6.60
CA VAL A 116 9.39 -1.60 7.62
C VAL A 116 9.15 -3.09 7.35
N GLU A 117 8.86 -3.45 6.10
CA GLU A 117 8.67 -4.84 5.68
C GLU A 117 9.93 -5.69 5.89
N LEU A 118 11.10 -5.21 5.46
CA LEU A 118 12.37 -5.92 5.65
C LEU A 118 12.67 -6.16 7.12
N VAL A 119 12.44 -5.17 7.98
CA VAL A 119 12.59 -5.31 9.44
C VAL A 119 11.60 -6.35 9.97
N ALA A 120 10.33 -6.25 9.63
CA ALA A 120 9.31 -7.20 10.07
C ALA A 120 9.64 -8.64 9.64
N ASN A 121 10.05 -8.85 8.40
CA ASN A 121 10.43 -10.15 7.86
C ASN A 121 11.71 -10.70 8.52
N THR A 122 12.68 -9.86 8.82
CA THR A 122 13.94 -10.27 9.47
C THR A 122 13.70 -10.84 10.87
N TRP A 123 12.82 -10.20 11.64
CA TRP A 123 12.60 -10.57 13.05
C TRP A 123 11.43 -11.54 13.25
N PHE A 124 10.40 -11.45 12.41
CA PHE A 124 9.13 -12.18 12.59
C PHE A 124 8.71 -13.00 11.37
N GLY A 125 9.44 -12.92 10.26
CA GLY A 125 9.18 -13.73 9.07
C GLY A 125 9.39 -15.21 9.36
N LYS A 126 8.50 -16.06 8.84
CA LYS A 126 8.72 -17.52 8.89
C LYS A 126 9.89 -17.87 7.99
N LYS A 127 10.94 -18.48 8.55
CA LYS A 127 12.02 -19.05 7.74
C LYS A 127 11.40 -20.07 6.78
N ALA A 128 11.59 -19.87 5.48
CA ALA A 128 11.22 -20.88 4.49
C ALA A 128 11.89 -22.20 4.88
N LYS A 129 11.10 -23.28 4.94
CA LYS A 129 11.66 -24.62 5.08
C LYS A 129 12.62 -24.81 3.92
N LYS A 130 13.91 -25.04 4.21
CA LYS A 130 14.85 -25.54 3.21
C LYS A 130 14.24 -26.81 2.61
N ILE A 131 13.97 -26.78 1.31
CA ILE A 131 13.77 -28.01 0.54
C ILE A 131 15.20 -28.56 0.38
N GLU A 132 15.51 -29.64 1.09
CA GLU A 132 16.74 -30.39 0.82
C GLU A 132 16.56 -31.06 -0.55
N GLU A 133 17.47 -30.75 -1.48
CA GLU A 133 17.58 -31.38 -2.80
C GLU A 133 17.96 -32.87 -2.71
#